data_AF-A0A1F3Y0M2-F1
#
_entry.id   AF-A0A1F3Y0M2-F1
#
_cell.length_a   1.000
_cell.length_b   1.000
_cell.length_c   1.000
_cell.angle_alpha   90.00
_cell.angle_beta   90.00
_cell.angle_gamma   90.00
#
_symmetry.space_group_name_H-M   'P 1'
#
loop_
_entity.id
_entity.type
_entity.pdbx_description
1 polymer ?
#
loop_
_entity_poly.entity_id
_entity_poly.type
_entity_poly.pdbx_seq_one_letter_code
_entity_poly.pdbx_strand_id
1 'polypeptide(L)'
;MGNPLKRQSILQVILGICWTSFFLAALLAADRILLGPSRPTGWVEAGFHAVPKEVGFSLSPVYLPDTLAWPPREVFYRFPRMGWWVPVRPASGGSPLLWIGSGEPPYPEALGKELAGCLQPTPSARCPAGWLMLSTRFKDGSLVYLITRFDHVEAARILKGLDGGR
;
A
#
# COMPACT_ATOMS: atom_id res chain seq x y z
N MET A 1 -15.01 9.91 -64.84
CA MET A 1 -16.08 8.97 -64.43
C MET A 1 -15.44 7.80 -63.70
N GLY A 2 -15.72 7.62 -62.40
CA GLY A 2 -15.12 6.55 -61.60
C GLY A 2 -15.89 5.23 -61.74
N ASN A 3 -15.16 4.13 -61.90
CA ASN A 3 -15.73 2.80 -62.16
C ASN A 3 -16.58 2.31 -60.97
N PRO A 4 -17.90 2.09 -61.11
CA PRO A 4 -18.82 1.82 -60.00
C PRO A 4 -18.44 0.55 -59.22
N LEU A 5 -17.86 -0.45 -59.88
CA LEU A 5 -17.38 -1.68 -59.26
C LEU A 5 -16.28 -1.42 -58.21
N LYS A 6 -15.38 -0.46 -58.45
CA LYS A 6 -14.30 -0.11 -57.52
C LYS A 6 -14.83 0.57 -56.25
N ARG A 7 -15.93 1.34 -56.36
CA ARG A 7 -16.59 1.95 -55.19
C ARG A 7 -17.26 0.91 -54.30
N GLN A 8 -17.86 -0.12 -54.90
CA GLN A 8 -18.56 -1.17 -54.16
C GLN A 8 -17.58 -2.03 -53.32
N SER A 9 -16.42 -2.38 -53.87
CA SER A 9 -15.38 -3.11 -53.13
C SER A 9 -14.78 -2.30 -51.98
N ILE A 10 -14.54 -0.99 -52.17
CA ILE A 10 -14.00 -0.12 -51.10
C ILE A 10 -14.98 -0.03 -49.94
N LEU A 11 -16.28 0.08 -50.22
CA LEU A 11 -17.33 0.18 -49.20
C LEU A 11 -17.41 -1.11 -48.36
N GLN A 12 -17.25 -2.28 -48.98
CA GLN A 12 -17.22 -3.56 -48.27
C GLN A 12 -15.98 -3.69 -47.38
N VAL A 13 -14.81 -3.25 -47.84
CA VAL A 13 -13.58 -3.25 -47.04
C VAL A 13 -13.72 -2.34 -45.82
N ILE A 14 -14.23 -1.12 -46.01
CA ILE A 14 -14.45 -0.17 -44.91
C ILE A 14 -15.45 -0.76 -43.89
N LEU A 15 -16.55 -1.33 -44.38
CA LEU A 15 -17.55 -1.96 -43.53
C LEU A 15 -16.96 -3.13 -42.72
N GLY A 16 -16.12 -3.96 -43.35
CA GLY A 16 -15.39 -5.03 -42.67
C GLY A 16 -14.48 -4.52 -41.55
N ILE A 17 -13.71 -3.46 -41.82
CA ILE A 17 -12.85 -2.81 -40.81
C ILE A 17 -13.70 -2.31 -39.64
N CYS A 18 -14.77 -1.55 -39.91
CA CYS A 18 -15.65 -1.02 -38.86
C CYS A 18 -16.23 -2.14 -37.97
N TRP A 19 -16.69 -3.24 -38.56
CA TRP A 19 -17.20 -4.37 -37.80
C TRP A 19 -16.10 -5.03 -36.95
N THR A 20 -14.92 -5.26 -37.51
CA THR A 20 -13.80 -5.84 -36.74
C THR A 20 -13.38 -4.94 -35.58
N SER A 21 -13.30 -3.63 -35.77
CA SER A 21 -13.00 -2.68 -34.70
C SER A 21 -14.08 -2.66 -33.62
N PHE A 22 -15.36 -2.71 -34.02
CA PHE A 22 -16.48 -2.78 -33.07
C PHE A 22 -16.44 -4.05 -32.22
N PHE A 23 -16.25 -5.23 -32.86
CA PHE A 23 -16.14 -6.50 -32.14
C PHE A 23 -14.95 -6.53 -31.19
N LEU A 24 -13.80 -6.00 -31.62
CA LEU A 24 -12.62 -5.91 -30.76
C LEU A 24 -12.86 -5.00 -29.55
N ALA A 25 -13.49 -3.83 -29.75
CA ALA A 25 -13.84 -2.93 -28.67
C ALA A 25 -14.85 -3.57 -27.69
N ALA A 26 -15.85 -4.28 -28.21
CA ALA A 26 -16.82 -5.00 -27.39
C ALA A 26 -16.17 -6.13 -26.57
N LEU A 27 -15.24 -6.90 -27.17
CA LEU A 27 -14.47 -7.93 -26.47
C LEU A 27 -13.60 -7.33 -25.36
N LEU A 28 -12.88 -6.23 -25.62
CA LEU A 28 -12.07 -5.55 -24.61
C LEU A 28 -12.92 -4.98 -23.46
N ALA A 29 -14.10 -4.46 -23.76
CA ALA A 29 -15.03 -3.99 -22.74
C ALA A 29 -15.58 -5.16 -21.90
N ALA A 30 -15.97 -6.27 -22.54
CA ALA A 30 -16.43 -7.47 -21.86
C ALA A 30 -15.34 -8.07 -20.97
N ASP A 31 -14.10 -8.15 -21.46
CA ASP A 31 -12.93 -8.59 -20.69
C ASP A 31 -12.69 -7.72 -19.45
N ARG A 32 -12.72 -6.39 -19.61
CA ARG A 32 -12.61 -5.44 -18.49
C ARG A 32 -13.76 -5.52 -17.50
N ILE A 33 -14.98 -5.85 -17.92
CA ILE A 33 -16.15 -5.97 -17.04
C ILE A 33 -16.14 -7.33 -16.31
N LEU A 34 -15.81 -8.41 -17.01
CA LEU A 34 -15.81 -9.77 -16.49
C LEU A 34 -14.58 -10.03 -15.60
N LEU A 35 -13.41 -9.54 -15.99
CA LEU A 35 -12.16 -9.75 -15.26
C LEU A 35 -11.79 -8.58 -14.37
N GLY A 36 -12.34 -7.39 -14.60
CA GLY A 36 -12.05 -6.18 -13.82
C GLY A 36 -10.56 -5.80 -13.84
N PRO A 37 -10.17 -4.60 -13.39
CA PRO A 37 -8.90 -4.51 -12.70
C PRO A 37 -9.05 -5.39 -11.46
N SER A 38 -8.45 -6.59 -11.49
CA SER A 38 -8.27 -7.42 -10.32
C SER A 38 -7.37 -6.62 -9.38
N ARG A 39 -8.00 -5.74 -8.57
CA ARG A 39 -7.28 -5.01 -7.55
C ARG A 39 -6.63 -6.08 -6.68
N PRO A 40 -5.31 -6.02 -6.47
CA PRO A 40 -4.61 -7.04 -5.71
C PRO A 40 -5.32 -7.22 -4.36
N THR A 41 -5.87 -8.41 -4.15
CA THR A 41 -6.52 -8.78 -2.90
C THR A 41 -5.43 -9.12 -1.91
N GLY A 42 -4.93 -8.13 -1.17
CA GLY A 42 -3.82 -8.34 -0.26
C GLY A 42 -2.97 -7.09 -0.02
N TRP A 43 -1.83 -7.31 0.63
CA TRP A 43 -0.82 -6.27 0.82
C TRP A 43 -0.05 -6.06 -0.47
N VAL A 44 0.07 -4.80 -0.86
CA VAL A 44 0.85 -4.35 -2.01
C VAL A 44 2.04 -3.58 -1.49
N GLU A 45 3.23 -3.94 -1.97
CA GLU A 45 4.44 -3.17 -1.75
C GLU A 45 4.56 -2.08 -2.82
N ALA A 46 4.80 -0.84 -2.39
CA ALA A 46 5.03 0.28 -3.28
C ALA A 46 6.03 1.28 -2.67
N GLY A 47 6.63 2.11 -3.51
CA GLY A 47 7.42 3.25 -3.02
C GLY A 47 6.55 4.29 -2.32
N PHE A 48 7.12 5.08 -1.42
CA PHE A 48 6.40 6.10 -0.63
C PHE A 48 5.51 7.03 -1.47
N HIS A 49 5.99 7.46 -2.64
CA HIS A 49 5.23 8.35 -3.55
C HIS A 49 4.20 7.62 -4.43
N ALA A 50 4.22 6.30 -4.48
CA ALA A 50 3.31 5.49 -5.28
C ALA A 50 2.10 4.99 -4.49
N VAL A 51 2.02 5.31 -3.18
CA VAL A 51 0.90 4.91 -2.33
C VAL A 51 -0.35 5.72 -2.71
N PRO A 52 -1.48 5.06 -3.06
CA PRO A 52 -2.71 5.77 -3.38
C PRO A 52 -3.24 6.56 -2.18
N LYS A 53 -3.78 7.76 -2.39
CA LYS A 53 -4.31 8.60 -1.28
C LYS A 53 -5.51 7.95 -0.59
N GLU A 54 -6.22 7.09 -1.30
CA GLU A 54 -7.44 6.40 -0.86
C GLU A 54 -7.20 5.42 0.29
N VAL A 55 -5.95 5.01 0.53
CA VAL A 55 -5.62 4.10 1.65
C VAL A 55 -5.40 4.83 2.98
N GLY A 56 -5.61 6.15 3.01
CA GLY A 56 -5.45 6.96 4.23
C GLY A 56 -3.99 7.08 4.70
N PHE A 57 -3.02 6.79 3.83
CA PHE A 57 -1.62 6.95 4.15
C PHE A 57 -1.22 8.42 4.10
N SER A 58 -1.03 9.03 5.27
CA SER A 58 -0.55 10.40 5.41
C SER A 58 0.39 10.49 6.61
N LEU A 59 1.56 9.85 6.49
CA LEU A 59 2.57 9.86 7.55
C LEU A 59 3.66 10.88 7.24
N SER A 60 3.77 11.91 8.07
CA SER A 60 4.84 12.90 8.03
C SER A 60 5.34 13.16 9.45
N PRO A 61 6.22 12.31 9.99
CA PRO A 61 6.69 12.44 11.37
C PRO A 61 7.37 13.79 11.58
N VAL A 62 7.02 14.46 12.67
CA VAL A 62 7.71 15.67 13.12
C VAL A 62 9.06 15.32 13.73
N TYR A 63 9.21 14.09 14.23
CA TYR A 63 10.44 13.59 14.81
C TYR A 63 10.70 12.14 14.39
N LEU A 64 11.93 11.90 13.91
CA LEU A 64 12.56 10.59 13.81
C LEU A 64 14.05 10.77 14.15
N PRO A 65 14.67 9.81 14.85
CA PRO A 65 16.12 9.85 15.07
C PRO A 65 16.89 9.85 13.74
N ASP A 66 17.97 10.64 13.66
CA ASP A 66 18.82 10.78 12.46
C ASP A 66 19.45 9.46 11.99
N THR A 67 19.48 8.45 12.87
CA THR A 67 19.93 7.10 12.53
C THR A 67 18.99 6.38 11.57
N LEU A 68 17.77 6.88 11.38
CA LEU A 68 16.75 6.27 10.53
C LEU A 68 16.67 6.97 9.16
N ALA A 69 16.45 6.18 8.12
CA ALA A 69 16.19 6.70 6.78
C ALA A 69 14.74 7.18 6.65
N TRP A 70 14.57 8.44 6.24
CA TRP A 70 13.27 9.00 5.86
C TRP A 70 13.42 9.91 4.61
N PRO A 71 12.51 9.87 3.62
CA PRO A 71 11.29 9.05 3.53
C PRO A 71 11.57 7.55 3.44
N PRO A 72 10.60 6.69 3.79
CA PRO A 72 10.78 5.25 3.69
C PRO A 72 10.88 4.83 2.22
N ARG A 73 11.64 3.77 1.95
CA ARG A 73 11.80 3.25 0.58
C ARG A 73 10.56 2.50 0.09
N GLU A 74 9.91 1.78 1.00
CA GLU A 74 8.75 0.95 0.72
C GLU A 74 7.65 1.21 1.75
N VAL A 75 6.42 1.07 1.29
CA VAL A 75 5.19 1.10 2.08
C VAL A 75 4.35 -0.08 1.63
N PHE A 76 3.88 -0.87 2.58
CA PHE A 76 2.90 -1.91 2.34
C PHE A 76 1.53 -1.32 2.56
N TYR A 77 0.63 -1.40 1.58
CA TYR A 77 -0.76 -0.93 1.75
C TYR A 77 -1.76 -2.02 1.35
N ARG A 78 -2.99 -1.90 1.83
CA ARG A 78 -4.06 -2.85 1.52
C ARG A 78 -5.36 -2.14 1.14
N PHE A 79 -6.06 -2.71 0.17
CA PHE A 79 -7.38 -2.30 -0.30
C PHE A 79 -8.25 -3.55 -0.59
N PRO A 80 -9.58 -3.55 -0.38
CA PRO A 80 -10.43 -2.47 0.15
C PRO A 80 -10.37 -2.31 1.67
N ARG A 81 -9.82 -3.30 2.39
CA ARG A 81 -9.57 -3.17 3.83
C ARG A 81 -8.38 -2.25 4.06
N MET A 82 -8.66 -0.99 4.35
CA MET A 82 -7.65 0.04 4.61
C MET A 82 -6.62 -0.43 5.62
N GLY A 83 -5.37 -0.10 5.34
CA GLY A 83 -4.24 -0.47 6.16
C GLY A 83 -2.96 -0.13 5.43
N TRP A 84 -1.95 0.26 6.19
CA TRP A 84 -0.63 0.57 5.69
C TRP A 84 0.43 0.22 6.74
N TRP A 85 1.59 -0.22 6.31
CA TRP A 85 2.74 -0.50 7.16
C TRP A 85 4.00 0.02 6.49
N VAL A 86 4.85 0.65 7.28
CA VAL A 86 6.10 1.28 6.86
C VAL A 86 7.24 0.67 7.66
N PRO A 87 8.14 -0.11 7.03
CA PRO A 87 9.42 -0.42 7.63
C PRO A 87 10.35 0.79 7.52
N VAL A 88 10.85 1.24 8.65
CA VAL A 88 11.86 2.28 8.75
C VAL A 88 13.19 1.62 9.09
N ARG A 89 14.14 1.77 8.15
CA ARG A 89 15.47 1.16 8.22
C ARG A 89 16.51 2.16 8.71
N PRO A 90 17.66 1.70 9.22
CA PRO A 90 18.79 2.57 9.47
C PRO A 90 19.23 3.32 8.21
N ALA A 91 19.75 4.54 8.38
CA ALA A 91 20.34 5.32 7.28
C ALA A 91 21.54 4.59 6.63
N SER A 92 22.28 3.80 7.42
CA SER A 92 23.35 2.92 6.95
C SER A 92 22.87 1.70 6.16
N GLY A 93 21.55 1.46 6.08
CA GLY A 93 20.96 0.25 5.51
C GLY A 93 20.81 -0.90 6.51
N GLY A 94 20.30 -2.03 6.03
CA GLY A 94 20.06 -3.23 6.83
C GLY A 94 18.59 -3.46 7.18
N SER A 95 18.36 -4.30 8.20
CA SER A 95 17.02 -4.69 8.63
C SER A 95 16.25 -3.53 9.28
N PRO A 96 14.92 -3.49 9.16
CA PRO A 96 14.10 -2.48 9.84
C PRO A 96 14.35 -2.46 11.35
N LEU A 97 14.50 -1.27 11.91
CA LEU A 97 14.56 -1.07 13.38
C LEU A 97 13.22 -0.62 13.94
N LEU A 98 12.33 -0.15 13.06
CA LEU A 98 11.06 0.47 13.40
C LEU A 98 10.04 0.08 12.33
N TRP A 99 8.86 -0.31 12.76
CA TRP A 99 7.68 -0.51 11.93
C TRP A 99 6.59 0.43 12.43
N ILE A 100 5.99 1.17 11.51
CA ILE A 100 4.87 2.07 11.80
C ILE A 100 3.73 1.67 10.91
N GLY A 101 2.54 1.44 11.45
CA GLY A 101 1.44 1.03 10.61
C GLY A 101 0.08 1.00 11.27
N SER A 102 -0.92 0.78 10.44
CA SER A 102 -2.32 0.60 10.82
C SER A 102 -2.95 -0.49 9.95
N GLY A 103 -4.04 -1.06 10.43
CA GLY A 103 -4.81 -2.08 9.74
C GLY A 103 -4.88 -3.41 10.47
N GLU A 104 -5.88 -4.19 10.09
CA GLU A 104 -6.20 -5.48 10.72
C GLU A 104 -5.41 -6.65 10.12
N PRO A 105 -5.30 -7.79 10.84
CA PRO A 105 -4.82 -9.04 10.28
C PRO A 105 -5.55 -9.45 8.98
N PRO A 106 -4.90 -10.22 8.09
CA PRO A 106 -3.49 -10.62 8.15
C PRO A 106 -2.58 -9.41 7.91
N TYR A 107 -1.41 -9.38 8.55
CA TYR A 107 -0.39 -8.34 8.36
C TYR A 107 0.48 -8.62 7.12
N PRO A 108 1.26 -7.64 6.61
CA PRO A 108 2.17 -7.87 5.49
C PRO A 108 3.19 -8.96 5.85
N GLU A 109 3.53 -9.84 4.90
CA GLU A 109 4.51 -10.90 5.12
C GLU A 109 5.87 -10.36 5.56
N ALA A 110 6.25 -9.18 5.05
CA ALA A 110 7.48 -8.48 5.40
C ALA A 110 7.61 -8.11 6.88
N LEU A 111 6.48 -7.96 7.60
CA LEU A 111 6.50 -7.73 9.06
C LEU A 111 7.02 -8.97 9.80
N GLY A 112 6.83 -10.16 9.22
CA GLY A 112 7.19 -11.44 9.83
C GLY A 112 6.19 -11.90 10.90
N LYS A 113 6.10 -13.22 11.07
CA LYS A 113 5.16 -13.85 12.02
C LYS A 113 5.42 -13.47 13.47
N GLU A 114 6.69 -13.28 13.83
CA GLU A 114 7.10 -12.96 15.20
C GLU A 114 6.62 -11.57 15.63
N LEU A 115 6.85 -10.54 14.79
CA LEU A 115 6.38 -9.18 15.08
C LEU A 115 4.86 -9.06 14.92
N ALA A 116 4.26 -9.79 13.98
CA ALA A 116 2.80 -9.91 13.90
C ALA A 116 2.18 -10.44 15.21
N GLY A 117 2.89 -11.29 15.95
CA GLY A 117 2.50 -11.78 17.27
C GLY A 117 2.38 -10.67 18.33
N CYS A 118 3.19 -9.60 18.23
CA CYS A 118 3.10 -8.43 19.12
C CYS A 118 1.73 -7.75 19.09
N LEU A 119 1.01 -7.85 17.98
CA LEU A 119 -0.21 -7.09 17.71
C LEU A 119 -1.48 -7.87 18.08
N GLN A 120 -1.34 -9.10 18.58
CA GLN A 120 -2.50 -9.90 18.98
C GLN A 120 -3.15 -9.30 20.25
N PRO A 121 -4.49 -9.22 20.31
CA PRO A 121 -5.20 -8.73 21.49
C PRO A 121 -5.33 -9.83 22.56
N THR A 122 -4.24 -10.53 22.87
CA THR A 122 -4.22 -11.63 23.84
C THR A 122 -3.27 -11.31 24.99
N PRO A 123 -3.55 -11.77 26.23
CA PRO A 123 -2.65 -11.58 27.37
C PRO A 123 -1.28 -12.24 27.17
N SER A 124 -1.19 -13.21 26.27
CA SER A 124 0.05 -13.89 25.89
C SER A 124 0.80 -13.21 24.76
N ALA A 125 0.26 -12.15 24.16
CA ALA A 125 0.96 -11.37 23.14
C ALA A 125 2.23 -10.79 23.75
N ARG A 126 3.37 -11.25 23.24
CA ARG A 126 4.69 -10.79 23.66
C ARG A 126 5.50 -10.48 22.42
N CYS A 127 6.18 -9.34 22.46
CA CYS A 127 7.15 -9.05 21.44
C CYS A 127 8.40 -9.90 21.59
N PRO A 128 9.09 -10.20 20.47
CA PRO A 128 10.40 -10.83 20.52
C PRO A 128 11.38 -10.04 21.38
N ALA A 129 12.42 -10.71 21.88
CA ALA A 129 13.41 -10.07 22.74
C ALA A 129 14.04 -8.83 22.06
N GLY A 130 14.07 -7.71 22.78
CA GLY A 130 14.59 -6.44 22.27
C GLY A 130 13.64 -5.68 21.34
N TRP A 131 12.41 -6.14 21.13
CA TRP A 131 11.36 -5.39 20.47
C TRP A 131 10.32 -4.91 21.48
N LEU A 132 9.79 -3.71 21.27
CA LEU A 132 8.66 -3.16 22.00
C LEU A 132 7.56 -2.77 21.02
N MET A 133 6.31 -2.83 21.49
CA MET A 133 5.15 -2.33 20.76
C MET A 133 4.48 -1.24 21.57
N LEU A 134 4.21 -0.12 20.91
CA LEU A 134 3.39 0.97 21.41
C LEU A 134 2.27 1.22 20.39
N SER A 135 1.20 1.87 20.84
CA SER A 135 0.16 2.34 19.94
C SER A 135 -0.38 3.69 20.38
N THR A 136 -0.86 4.46 19.42
CA THR A 136 -1.56 5.72 19.66
C THR A 136 -2.77 5.82 18.74
N ARG A 137 -3.77 6.61 19.12
CA ARG A 137 -4.88 6.96 18.23
C ARG A 137 -4.62 8.34 17.66
N PHE A 138 -4.66 8.44 16.33
CA PHE A 138 -4.65 9.72 15.65
C PHE A 138 -5.99 10.44 15.82
N LYS A 139 -6.02 11.73 15.45
CA LYS A 139 -7.20 12.59 15.58
C LYS A 139 -8.42 12.11 14.78
N ASP A 140 -8.19 11.39 13.70
CA ASP A 140 -9.22 10.75 12.88
C ASP A 140 -9.79 9.46 13.52
N GLY A 141 -9.28 9.08 14.70
CA GLY A 141 -9.65 7.87 15.43
C GLY A 141 -8.85 6.62 15.01
N SER A 142 -8.02 6.73 13.97
CA SER A 142 -7.21 5.63 13.45
C SER A 142 -6.18 5.18 14.49
N LEU A 143 -6.14 3.87 14.77
CA LEU A 143 -5.13 3.29 15.65
C LEU A 143 -3.85 3.03 14.85
N VAL A 144 -2.76 3.64 15.29
CA VAL A 144 -1.42 3.46 14.71
C VAL A 144 -0.55 2.72 15.70
N TYR A 145 0.09 1.68 15.20
CA TYR A 145 1.03 0.86 15.94
C TYR A 145 2.46 1.25 15.59
N LEU A 146 3.32 1.20 16.59
CA LEU A 146 4.75 1.38 16.49
C LEU A 146 5.41 0.14 17.09
N ILE A 147 6.16 -0.61 16.29
CA ILE A 147 6.93 -1.77 16.74
C ILE A 147 8.40 -1.44 16.52
N THR A 148 9.23 -1.46 17.56
CA THR A 148 10.59 -0.92 17.46
C THR A 148 11.60 -1.62 18.34
N ARG A 149 12.89 -1.51 17.99
CA ARG A 149 14.04 -1.93 18.79
C ARG A 149 14.66 -0.80 19.63
N PHE A 150 14.15 0.42 19.52
CA PHE A 150 14.56 1.52 20.39
C PHE A 150 14.13 1.25 21.84
N ASP A 151 14.75 1.94 22.79
CA ASP A 151 14.27 1.91 24.17
C ASP A 151 12.92 2.61 24.32
N HIS A 152 12.31 2.48 25.50
CA HIS A 152 10.99 3.02 25.78
C HIS A 152 10.94 4.57 25.70
N VAL A 153 12.04 5.26 26.03
CA VAL A 153 12.08 6.73 26.04
C VAL A 153 12.08 7.25 24.61
N GLU A 154 12.95 6.69 23.78
CA GLU A 154 13.08 7.07 22.37
C GLU A 154 11.84 6.66 21.57
N ALA A 155 11.29 5.47 21.83
CA ALA A 155 10.06 5.01 21.18
C ALA A 155 8.84 5.90 21.51
N ALA A 156 8.71 6.36 22.75
CA ALA A 156 7.66 7.31 23.13
C ALA A 156 7.84 8.68 22.44
N ARG A 157 9.08 9.13 22.26
CA ARG A 157 9.39 10.37 21.52
C ARG A 157 9.02 10.25 20.04
N ILE A 158 9.34 9.13 19.40
CA ILE A 158 8.93 8.82 18.03
C ILE A 158 7.40 8.81 17.93
N LEU A 159 6.72 8.08 18.82
CA LEU A 159 5.25 7.99 18.80
C LEU A 159 4.58 9.36 18.92
N LYS A 160 5.09 10.23 19.81
CA LYS A 160 4.63 11.61 19.96
C LYS A 160 4.91 12.46 18.70
N GLY A 161 6.03 12.20 18.02
CA GLY A 161 6.38 12.84 16.75
C GLY A 161 5.50 12.42 15.57
N LEU A 162 4.91 11.21 15.61
CA LEU A 162 4.00 10.71 14.58
C LEU A 162 2.62 11.35 14.62
N ASP A 163 2.13 11.71 15.81
CA ASP A 163 0.82 12.36 16.01
C ASP A 163 0.76 13.78 15.42
N GLY A 164 1.88 14.28 14.88
CA GLY A 164 1.91 15.49 14.06
C GLY A 164 1.27 16.67 14.77
N GLY A 165 1.87 17.15 15.86
CA GLY A 165 1.35 18.23 16.70
C GLY A 165 0.69 19.37 15.92
N ARG A 166 -0.62 19.26 15.73
CA ARG A 166 -1.59 20.29 15.34
C ARG A 166 -2.94 19.83 15.81
#